data_AF-A0A7L4TMA0-F1
#
_entry.id   AF-A0A7L4TMA0-F1
#
_cell.length_a   1.000
_cell.length_b   1.000
_cell.length_c   1.000
_cell.angle_alpha   90.00
_cell.angle_beta   90.00
_cell.angle_gamma   90.00
#
_symmetry.space_group_name_H-M   'P 1'
#
loop_
_entity.id
_entity.type
_entity.pdbx_description
1 polymer ?
#
loop_
_entity_poly.entity_id
_entity_poly.type
_entity_poly.pdbx_seq_one_letter_code
_entity_poly.pdbx_strand_id
1 'polypeptide(L)'
;MMQKVEAIVIRTNDYGESNKIVTLFTRESGKVGVMARGAKKPKSRLAAISQLFIHGLYLFQKSNGLGTLNQAEMIHSYKEVRNDLFLASYA
;
A
#
# COMPACT_ATOMS: atom_id res chain seq x y z
N MET A 1 1.56 13.94 -11.92
CA MET A 1 0.09 14.02 -12.00
C MET A 1 -0.51 13.05 -10.99
N MET A 2 -1.70 13.35 -10.45
CA MET A 2 -2.41 12.41 -9.57
C MET A 2 -2.94 11.23 -10.39
N GLN A 3 -2.79 10.01 -9.87
CA GLN A 3 -3.28 8.78 -10.48
C GLN A 3 -4.21 8.07 -9.50
N LYS A 4 -5.36 7.60 -10.00
CA LYS A 4 -6.28 6.71 -9.29
C LYS A 4 -6.29 5.38 -10.02
N VAL A 5 -5.83 4.31 -9.36
CA VAL A 5 -5.73 2.97 -9.97
C VAL A 5 -6.09 1.89 -8.96
N GLU A 6 -6.58 0.77 -9.47
CA GLU A 6 -6.76 -0.45 -8.68
C GLU A 6 -5.41 -1.17 -8.51
N ALA A 7 -5.10 -1.58 -7.29
CA ALA A 7 -3.83 -2.20 -6.97
C ALA A 7 -3.89 -3.09 -5.73
N ILE A 8 -2.91 -3.98 -5.62
CA ILE A 8 -2.64 -4.74 -4.39
C ILE A 8 -1.28 -4.34 -3.81
N VAL A 9 -1.21 -4.21 -2.48
CA VAL A 9 0.05 -3.99 -1.77
C VAL A 9 0.86 -5.29 -1.73
N ILE A 10 2.02 -5.29 -2.37
CA ILE A 10 2.91 -6.47 -2.42
C ILE A 10 4.16 -6.33 -1.55
N ARG A 11 4.40 -5.13 -0.99
CA ARG A 11 5.49 -4.89 -0.04
C ARG A 11 5.19 -3.66 0.81
N THR A 12 5.51 -3.75 2.10
CA THR A 12 5.43 -2.64 3.05
C THR A 12 6.69 -2.58 3.88
N ASN A 13 7.38 -1.45 3.85
CA ASN A 13 8.58 -1.20 4.64
C ASN A 13 8.33 0.01 5.55
N ASP A 14 8.69 -0.08 6.83
CA ASP A 14 8.68 1.08 7.70
C ASP A 14 9.76 2.09 7.27
N TYR A 15 9.42 3.38 7.29
CA TYR A 15 10.33 4.45 6.88
C TYR A 15 10.29 5.60 7.89
N GLY A 16 11.39 5.76 8.62
CA GLY A 16 11.48 6.70 9.73
C GLY A 16 10.45 6.41 10.83
N GLU A 17 10.15 7.43 11.62
CA GLU A 17 9.28 7.25 12.78
C GLU A 17 7.82 7.03 12.39
N SER A 18 7.31 7.81 11.43
CA SER A 18 5.87 7.91 11.19
C SER A 18 5.39 7.39 9.83
N ASN A 19 6.26 7.05 8.90
CA ASN A 19 5.89 6.75 7.51
C ASN A 19 6.11 5.28 7.13
N LYS A 20 5.51 4.86 6.01
CA LYS A 20 5.77 3.59 5.35
C LYS A 20 6.07 3.81 3.87
N ILE A 21 6.94 2.99 3.30
CA ILE A 21 7.09 2.81 1.86
C ILE A 21 6.27 1.59 1.47
N VAL A 22 5.38 1.76 0.50
CA VAL A 22 4.45 0.74 0.02
C VAL A 22 4.73 0.50 -1.46
N THR A 23 4.84 -0.77 -1.86
CA THR A 23 4.89 -1.14 -3.28
C THR A 23 3.51 -1.64 -3.70
N LEU A 24 2.89 -0.89 -4.60
CA LEU A 24 1.63 -1.24 -5.24
C LEU A 24 1.92 -2.02 -6.51
N PHE A 25 1.23 -3.14 -6.71
CA PHE A 25 1.16 -3.80 -8.00
C PHE A 25 -0.17 -3.42 -8.65
N THR A 26 -0.08 -2.66 -9.75
CA THR A 26 -1.23 -2.11 -10.46
C THR A 26 -1.30 -2.70 -11.86
N ARG A 27 -2.51 -2.72 -12.44
CA ARG A 27 -2.72 -3.26 -13.79
C ARG A 27 -2.09 -2.37 -14.87
N GLU A 28 -2.17 -1.05 -14.71
CA GLU A 28 -1.86 -0.05 -15.74
C GLU A 28 -0.41 0.43 -15.71
N SER A 29 0.29 0.29 -14.58
CA SER A 29 1.62 0.86 -14.36
C SER A 29 2.61 -0.12 -13.74
N GLY A 30 2.22 -1.39 -13.59
CA GLY A 30 3.05 -2.43 -12.98
C GLY A 30 3.37 -2.11 -11.52
N LYS A 31 4.64 -2.25 -11.14
CA LYS A 31 5.07 -1.99 -9.75
C LYS A 31 5.33 -0.51 -9.54
N VAL A 32 4.65 0.09 -8.57
CA VAL A 32 4.80 1.50 -8.21
C VAL A 32 5.12 1.63 -6.71
N GLY A 33 6.25 2.26 -6.40
CA GLY A 33 6.62 2.60 -5.02
C GLY A 33 5.99 3.93 -4.60
N VAL A 34 5.31 3.97 -3.45
CA VAL A 34 4.72 5.18 -2.88
C VAL A 34 5.01 5.31 -1.39
N MET A 35 5.20 6.54 -0.92
CA MET A 35 5.33 6.86 0.50
C MET A 35 3.94 7.13 1.10
N ALA A 36 3.54 6.29 2.07
CA ALA A 36 2.38 6.51 2.92
C ALA A 36 2.78 7.33 4.14
N ARG A 37 2.64 8.66 4.05
CA ARG A 37 3.07 9.59 5.09
C ARG A 37 2.17 9.48 6.33
N GLY A 38 2.78 9.39 7.51
CA GLY A 38 2.05 9.23 8.76
C GLY A 38 1.35 7.88 8.93
N ALA A 39 1.60 6.88 8.07
CA ALA A 39 0.94 5.57 8.14
C ALA A 39 1.18 4.80 9.46
N LYS A 40 2.22 5.13 10.22
CA LYS A 40 2.51 4.53 11.53
C LYS A 40 1.84 5.26 12.70
N LYS A 41 1.20 6.41 12.47
CA LYS A 41 0.51 7.16 13.52
C LYS A 41 -0.78 6.43 13.93
N PRO A 42 -1.14 6.36 15.23
CA PRO A 42 -2.31 5.60 15.70
C PRO A 42 -3.65 5.95 15.03
N LYS A 43 -3.84 7.23 14.66
CA LYS A 43 -5.08 7.73 14.02
C LYS A 43 -4.97 7.87 12.49
N SER A 44 -3.98 7.23 11.87
CA SER A 44 -3.73 7.39 10.44
C SER A 44 -4.75 6.63 9.60
N ARG A 45 -5.41 7.34 8.69
CA ARG A 45 -6.26 6.74 7.65
C ARG A 45 -5.46 5.85 6.70
N LEU A 46 -4.14 6.07 6.60
CA LEU A 46 -3.26 5.28 5.74
C LEU A 46 -2.71 4.01 6.43
N ALA A 47 -2.95 3.83 7.74
CA ALA A 47 -2.38 2.69 8.48
C ALA A 47 -2.90 1.34 7.97
N ALA A 48 -4.21 1.21 7.80
CA ALA A 48 -4.82 -0.05 7.36
C ALA A 48 -4.53 -0.35 5.88
N ILE A 49 -4.72 0.64 5.00
CA ILE A 49 -4.56 0.50 3.55
C ILE A 49 -3.11 0.28 3.08
N SER A 50 -2.13 0.55 3.94
CA SER A 50 -0.69 0.35 3.65
C SER A 50 -0.17 -1.02 4.12
N GLN A 51 -1.05 -1.89 4.62
CA GLN A 51 -0.67 -3.25 5.03
C GLN A 51 -0.53 -4.17 3.82
N LEU A 52 0.25 -5.25 3.99
CA LEU A 52 0.51 -6.23 2.93
C LEU A 52 -0.77 -6.92 2.46
N PHE A 53 -0.92 -7.17 1.16
CA PHE A 53 -2.09 -7.83 0.57
C PHE A 53 -3.40 -7.03 0.64
N ILE A 54 -3.39 -5.75 1.02
CA ILE A 54 -4.59 -4.93 0.80
C ILE A 54 -4.76 -4.70 -0.70
N HIS A 55 -5.91 -5.12 -1.22
CA HIS A 55 -6.39 -4.82 -2.56
C HIS A 55 -7.40 -3.67 -2.51
N GLY A 56 -7.21 -2.66 -3.34
CA GLY A 56 -8.03 -1.45 -3.28
C GLY A 56 -7.79 -0.45 -4.40
N LEU A 57 -8.52 0.66 -4.33
CA LEU A 57 -8.31 1.82 -5.19
C LEU A 57 -7.33 2.78 -4.50
N TYR A 58 -6.20 3.05 -5.14
CA TYR A 58 -5.15 3.90 -4.61
C TYR A 58 -5.07 5.21 -5.39
N LEU A 59 -5.06 6.33 -4.66
CA LEU A 59 -4.85 7.67 -5.19
C LEU A 59 -3.46 8.15 -4.77
N PHE A 60 -2.56 8.32 -5.73
CA PHE A 60 -1.18 8.71 -5.46
C PHE A 60 -0.61 9.65 -6.53
N GLN A 61 0.42 10.40 -6.15
CA GLN A 61 1.23 11.17 -7.07
C GLN A 61 2.43 10.33 -7.50
N LYS A 62 2.50 9.98 -8.79
CA LYS A 62 3.65 9.26 -9.37
C LYS A 62 4.86 10.19 -9.49
N SER A 63 6.05 9.65 -9.24
CA SER A 63 7.34 10.28 -9.52
C SER A 63 8.25 9.29 -10.25
N ASN A 64 9.42 9.73 -10.73
CA ASN A 64 10.41 8.85 -11.36
C ASN A 64 11.08 7.86 -10.38
N GLY A 65 10.77 7.96 -9.09
CA GLY A 65 11.22 7.03 -8.06
C GLY A 65 10.08 6.72 -7.10
N LEU A 66 10.13 7.31 -5.92
CA LEU A 66 9.12 7.12 -4.88
C LEU A 66 8.01 8.17 -5.00
N GLY A 67 6.79 7.72 -5.28
CA GLY A 67 5.60 8.58 -5.27
C GLY A 67 5.12 8.93 -3.86
N THR A 68 4.03 9.67 -3.75
CA THR A 68 3.34 9.92 -2.46
C THR A 68 1.94 9.35 -2.52
N LEU A 69 1.57 8.56 -1.51
CA LEU A 69 0.23 8.03 -1.35
C LEU A 69 -0.65 9.07 -0.65
N ASN A 70 -1.74 9.47 -1.29
CA ASN A 70 -2.64 10.49 -0.77
C ASN A 70 -3.85 9.85 -0.10
N GLN A 71 -4.50 8.89 -0.77
CA GLN A 71 -5.70 8.21 -0.27
C GLN A 71 -5.75 6.78 -0.80
N ALA A 72 -6.51 5.93 -0.13
CA ALA A 72 -6.90 4.65 -0.67
C ALA A 72 -8.25 4.20 -0.08
N GLU A 73 -8.94 3.36 -0.84
CA GLU A 73 -10.17 2.70 -0.45
C GLU A 73 -9.96 1.19 -0.57
N MET A 74 -10.26 0.45 0.49
CA MET A 74 -10.07 -0.99 0.55
C MET A 74 -11.23 -1.68 -0.16
N ILE A 75 -10.91 -2.54 -1.13
CA ILE A 75 -11.88 -3.46 -1.76
C ILE A 75 -11.83 -4.81 -1.04
N HIS A 76 -10.63 -5.36 -0.85
CA HIS A 76 -10.43 -6.63 -0.16
C HIS A 76 -9.16 -6.61 0.69
N SER A 77 -9.24 -7.16 1.91
CA SER A 77 -8.13 -7.10 2.86
C SER A 77 -7.18 -8.29 2.82
N TYR A 78 -7.66 -9.44 2.32
CA TYR A 78 -6.98 -10.74 2.40
C TYR A 78 -6.37 -11.02 3.79
N LYS A 79 -7.12 -10.68 4.84
CA LYS A 79 -6.64 -10.77 6.22
C LYS A 79 -6.34 -12.21 6.61
N GLU A 80 -7.09 -13.16 6.08
CA GLU A 80 -6.87 -14.60 6.19
C GLU A 80 -5.51 -15.02 5.66
N VAL A 81 -5.08 -14.50 4.50
CA VAL A 81 -3.75 -14.78 3.94
C VAL A 81 -2.67 -14.19 4.85
N ARG A 82 -2.87 -12.97 5.34
CA ARG A 82 -1.86 -12.30 6.17
C ARG A 82 -1.71 -12.90 7.57
N ASN A 83 -2.79 -13.45 8.12
CA ASN A 83 -2.82 -13.97 9.48
C ASN A 83 -2.47 -15.47 9.57
N ASP A 84 -2.40 -16.16 8.44
CA ASP A 84 -1.96 -17.55 8.36
C ASP A 84 -0.52 -17.61 7.83
N LEU A 85 0.38 -18.18 8.64
CA LEU A 85 1.82 -18.25 8.32
C LEU A 85 2.09 -19.06 7.03
N PHE A 86 1.33 -20.13 6.79
CA PHE A 86 1.51 -20.95 5.61
C PHE A 86 0.96 -20.24 4.38
N LEU A 87 -0.25 -19.69 4.43
CA LEU A 87 -0.79 -18.94 3.30
C LEU A 87 0.07 -17.73 2.95
N ALA A 88 0.59 -17.01 3.95
CA ALA A 88 1.48 -15.88 3.75
C ALA A 88 2.82 -16.27 3.12
N SER A 89 3.33 -17.49 3.34
CA SER A 89 4.63 -17.91 2.81
C SER A 89 4.57 -18.31 1.32
N TYR A 90 3.39 -18.68 0.81
CA TYR A 90 3.16 -18.99 -0.60
C TYR A 90 2.70 -17.78 -1.45
N ALA A 91 2.31 -16.69 -0.79
CA ALA A 91 1.70 -15.50 -1.41
C ALA A 91 2.72 -14.48 -1.95
#